data_AF-A0A3C0GCV0-F1
#
_entry.id   AF-A0A3C0GCV0-F1
#
_cell.length_a   1.000
_cell.length_b   1.000
_cell.length_c   1.000
_cell.angle_alpha   90.00
_cell.angle_beta   90.00
_cell.angle_gamma   90.00
#
_symmetry.space_group_name_H-M   'P 1'
#
loop_
_entity.id
_entity.type
_entity.pdbx_description
1 polymer ?
#
loop_
_entity_poly.entity_id
_entity_poly.type
_entity_poly.pdbx_seq_one_letter_code
_entity_poly.pdbx_strand_id
1 'polypeptide(L)'
;YEDHNCNWQHRTWGNPDDTDYPWAFKIYGEKGVLKGDVMKAEFIPVDGSDSIRFDVVYEKEKYPEDLTEKDIELHAAPATRRHMIDFLNAIQNNTTPVADIENGHISTASCILANLSMDLKRPLIYDPQSRTVLSDPEATALLQRDYRGQWKHPHPDTV
;
A
#
# COMPACT_ATOMS: atom_id res chain seq x y z
N TYR A 1 12.44 -6.53 -9.46
CA TYR A 1 12.31 -7.93 -9.92
C TYR A 1 12.12 -7.88 -11.43
N GLU A 2 13.05 -8.46 -12.21
CA GLU A 2 13.08 -8.32 -13.68
C GLU A 2 11.80 -8.78 -14.39
N ASP A 3 10.98 -9.63 -13.75
CA ASP A 3 9.75 -10.18 -14.35
C ASP A 3 8.46 -9.85 -13.57
N HIS A 4 8.52 -8.96 -12.58
CA HIS A 4 7.34 -8.60 -11.81
C HIS A 4 6.57 -7.46 -12.47
N ASN A 5 5.36 -7.75 -12.93
CA ASN A 5 4.42 -6.75 -13.43
C ASN A 5 3.36 -6.45 -12.37
N CYS A 6 3.17 -5.17 -12.06
CA CYS A 6 2.07 -4.69 -11.24
C CYS A 6 1.13 -3.85 -12.09
N ASN A 7 -0.14 -4.20 -12.11
CA ASN A 7 -1.19 -3.44 -12.78
C ASN A 7 -2.17 -2.93 -11.72
N TRP A 8 -2.37 -1.62 -11.69
CA TRP A 8 -3.41 -1.00 -10.87
C TRP A 8 -4.56 -0.56 -11.78
N GLN A 9 -5.74 -1.12 -11.56
CA GLN A 9 -6.96 -0.72 -12.26
C GLN A 9 -8.00 -0.24 -11.25
N HIS A 10 -8.38 1.02 -11.34
CA HIS A 10 -9.47 1.60 -10.57
C HIS A 10 -10.63 1.91 -11.52
N ARG A 11 -11.81 1.32 -11.27
CA ARG A 11 -13.05 1.60 -12.01
C ARG A 11 -14.18 1.80 -11.01
N THR A 12 -14.89 2.92 -11.12
CA THR A 12 -16.08 3.20 -10.30
C THR A 12 -17.40 2.91 -11.04
N TRP A 13 -17.32 2.39 -12.27
CA TRP A 13 -18.46 2.05 -13.11
C TRP A 13 -18.24 0.73 -13.85
N GLY A 14 -19.34 0.11 -14.29
CA GLY A 14 -19.35 -1.21 -14.95
C GLY A 14 -19.39 -2.37 -13.96
N ASN A 15 -19.55 -3.58 -14.48
CA ASN A 15 -19.48 -4.79 -13.67
C ASN A 15 -18.00 -5.10 -13.33
N PRO A 16 -17.71 -5.63 -12.12
CA PRO A 16 -16.37 -6.12 -11.80
C PRO A 16 -16.02 -7.32 -12.68
N ASP A 17 -14.74 -7.45 -13.04
CA ASP A 17 -14.27 -8.60 -13.83
C ASP A 17 -14.40 -9.93 -13.06
N ASP A 18 -14.35 -9.85 -11.72
CA ASP A 18 -14.55 -10.97 -10.79
C ASP A 18 -15.58 -10.54 -9.74
N THR A 19 -16.78 -11.11 -9.82
CA THR A 19 -17.89 -10.74 -8.92
C THR A 19 -17.69 -11.22 -7.49
N ASP A 20 -16.85 -12.23 -7.27
CA ASP A 20 -16.54 -12.74 -5.93
C ASP A 20 -15.48 -11.90 -5.22
N TYR A 21 -14.68 -11.15 -6.00
CA TYR A 21 -13.59 -10.27 -5.57
C TYR A 21 -13.66 -8.92 -6.32
N PRO A 22 -14.74 -8.14 -6.12
CA PRO A 22 -14.98 -6.91 -6.89
C PRO A 22 -13.96 -5.81 -6.60
N TRP A 23 -13.36 -5.83 -5.40
CA TRP A 23 -12.25 -4.97 -5.02
C TRP A 23 -11.22 -5.80 -4.26
N ALA A 24 -10.14 -6.16 -4.96
CA ALA A 24 -9.16 -7.11 -4.46
C ALA A 24 -7.78 -6.86 -5.06
N PHE A 25 -6.76 -7.34 -4.37
CA PHE A 25 -5.47 -7.60 -5.00
C PHE A 25 -5.45 -9.02 -5.57
N LYS A 26 -4.66 -9.23 -6.63
CA LYS A 26 -4.39 -10.54 -7.21
C LYS A 26 -2.89 -10.66 -7.53
N ILE A 27 -2.25 -11.67 -6.98
CA ILE A 27 -0.84 -11.98 -7.17
C ILE A 27 -0.78 -13.29 -7.95
N TYR A 28 -0.27 -13.22 -9.17
CA TYR A 28 -0.06 -14.36 -10.04
C TYR A 28 1.39 -14.81 -9.91
N GLY A 29 1.61 -16.04 -9.46
CA GLY A 29 2.94 -16.62 -9.32
C GLY A 29 3.01 -18.03 -9.91
N GLU A 30 4.23 -18.56 -10.00
CA GLU A 30 4.50 -19.86 -10.62
C GLU A 30 3.80 -21.04 -9.92
N LYS A 31 3.45 -20.88 -8.64
CA LYS A 31 2.81 -21.93 -7.82
C LYS A 31 1.30 -21.77 -7.69
N GLY A 32 0.74 -20.65 -8.10
CA GLY A 32 -0.67 -20.37 -7.89
C GLY A 32 -1.02 -18.89 -7.97
N VAL A 33 -2.30 -18.62 -7.77
CA VAL A 33 -2.84 -17.27 -7.68
C VAL A 33 -3.30 -17.03 -6.25
N LEU A 34 -2.78 -15.98 -5.62
CA LEU A 34 -3.32 -15.44 -4.38
C LEU A 34 -4.21 -14.26 -4.71
N LYS A 35 -5.48 -14.31 -4.33
CA LYS A 35 -6.41 -13.17 -4.43
C LYS A 35 -7.00 -12.87 -3.06
N GLY A 36 -7.21 -11.60 -2.75
CA GLY A 36 -7.75 -11.21 -1.46
C GLY A 36 -8.40 -9.84 -1.48
N ASP A 37 -9.47 -9.71 -0.72
CA ASP A 37 -10.11 -8.45 -0.36
C ASP A 37 -10.04 -8.26 1.16
N VAL A 38 -10.75 -7.25 1.68
CA VAL A 38 -10.76 -6.93 3.12
C VAL A 38 -11.52 -7.96 3.98
N MET A 39 -12.23 -8.89 3.35
CA MET A 39 -13.10 -9.88 4.01
C MET A 39 -12.56 -11.30 3.93
N LYS A 40 -11.80 -11.64 2.89
CA LYS A 40 -11.30 -12.99 2.64
C LYS A 40 -10.10 -13.00 1.70
N ALA A 41 -9.34 -14.09 1.73
CA ALA A 41 -8.33 -14.41 0.73
C ALA A 41 -8.39 -15.89 0.31
N GLU A 42 -7.95 -16.18 -0.89
CA GLU A 42 -7.88 -17.52 -1.45
C GLU A 42 -6.57 -17.70 -2.23
N PHE A 43 -5.82 -18.76 -1.89
CA PHE A 43 -4.71 -19.25 -2.69
C PHE A 43 -5.17 -20.44 -3.52
N ILE A 44 -5.02 -20.33 -4.84
CA ILE A 44 -5.39 -21.35 -5.82
C ILE A 44 -4.11 -21.96 -6.40
N PRO A 45 -3.74 -23.19 -6.01
CA PRO A 45 -2.55 -23.87 -6.52
C PRO A 45 -2.66 -24.24 -8.01
N VAL A 46 -1.55 -24.20 -8.74
CA VAL A 46 -1.51 -24.64 -10.17
C VAL A 46 -1.47 -26.16 -10.33
N ASP A 47 -1.06 -26.89 -9.30
CA ASP A 47 -0.90 -28.36 -9.32
C ASP A 47 -2.23 -29.12 -9.17
N GLY A 48 -3.35 -28.41 -9.06
CA GLY A 48 -4.68 -28.97 -8.91
C GLY A 48 -5.03 -29.40 -7.48
N SER A 49 -4.19 -29.09 -6.49
CA SER A 49 -4.54 -29.28 -5.08
C SER A 49 -5.64 -28.32 -4.61
N ASP A 50 -6.26 -28.65 -3.47
CA ASP A 50 -7.35 -27.85 -2.91
C ASP A 50 -6.90 -26.42 -2.59
N SER A 51 -7.79 -25.46 -2.82
CA SER A 51 -7.53 -24.06 -2.51
C SER A 51 -7.45 -23.81 -1.01
N ILE A 52 -6.54 -22.94 -0.60
CA ILE A 52 -6.40 -22.51 0.80
C ILE A 52 -7.18 -21.20 0.97
N ARG A 53 -8.12 -21.19 1.93
CA ARG A 53 -8.99 -20.05 2.19
C ARG A 53 -8.68 -19.42 3.54
N PHE A 54 -8.78 -18.10 3.58
CA PHE A 54 -8.59 -17.28 4.76
C PHE A 54 -9.81 -16.38 4.89
N ASP A 55 -10.42 -16.38 6.07
CA ASP A 55 -11.51 -15.46 6.40
C ASP A 55 -10.96 -14.27 7.20
N VAL A 56 -11.68 -13.15 7.14
CA VAL A 56 -11.42 -11.98 7.99
C VAL A 56 -11.33 -12.39 9.45
N VAL A 57 -10.29 -11.88 10.12
CA VAL A 57 -10.15 -12.05 11.56
C VAL A 57 -10.99 -10.98 12.24
N TYR A 58 -11.84 -11.40 13.19
CA TYR A 58 -12.48 -10.50 14.13
C TYR A 58 -11.95 -10.77 15.54
N GLU A 59 -11.82 -9.74 16.36
CA GLU A 59 -11.34 -9.84 17.74
C GLU A 59 -12.40 -9.35 18.76
N LYS A 60 -13.69 -9.46 18.41
CA LYS A 60 -14.84 -8.89 19.15
C LYS A 60 -14.93 -9.37 20.60
N GLU A 61 -14.63 -10.64 20.84
CA GLU A 61 -14.67 -11.25 22.17
C GLU A 61 -13.50 -10.76 23.04
N LYS A 62 -12.38 -10.44 22.40
CA LYS A 62 -11.17 -9.95 23.07
C LYS A 62 -11.24 -8.46 23.36
N TYR A 63 -11.87 -7.70 22.46
CA TYR A 63 -12.07 -6.25 22.56
C TYR A 63 -13.54 -5.90 22.34
N PRO A 64 -14.40 -6.12 23.36
CA PRO A 64 -15.84 -5.84 23.24
C PRO A 64 -16.14 -4.35 22.99
N GLU A 65 -15.23 -3.44 23.35
CA GLU A 65 -15.32 -2.01 23.08
C GLU A 65 -15.44 -1.70 21.58
N ASP A 66 -14.83 -2.52 20.71
CA ASP A 66 -14.93 -2.39 19.25
C ASP A 66 -16.38 -2.42 18.76
N LEU A 67 -17.29 -3.08 19.48
CA LEU A 67 -18.69 -3.19 19.09
C LEU A 67 -19.49 -1.90 19.33
N THR A 68 -18.95 -0.99 20.13
CA THR A 68 -19.62 0.26 20.53
C THR A 68 -18.89 1.51 20.05
N GLU A 69 -17.67 1.37 19.54
CA GLU A 69 -16.90 2.48 19.00
C GLU A 69 -17.57 3.07 17.76
N LYS A 70 -17.66 4.38 17.72
CA LYS A 70 -18.36 5.08 16.64
C LYS A 70 -17.49 5.03 15.38
N ASP A 71 -18.12 4.75 14.23
CA ASP A 71 -17.48 4.75 12.91
C ASP A 71 -16.32 3.74 12.75
N ILE A 72 -16.27 2.71 13.61
CA ILE A 72 -15.25 1.68 13.54
C ILE A 72 -15.48 0.72 12.37
N GLU A 73 -14.42 0.48 11.62
CA GLU A 73 -14.37 -0.59 10.62
C GLU A 73 -13.91 -1.89 11.29
N LEU A 74 -14.87 -2.70 11.74
CA LEU A 74 -14.58 -3.94 12.50
C LEU A 74 -13.63 -4.92 11.79
N HIS A 75 -13.66 -4.95 10.45
CA HIS A 75 -12.81 -5.83 9.65
C HIS A 75 -11.35 -5.32 9.58
N ALA A 76 -11.12 -4.01 9.78
CA ALA A 76 -9.81 -3.39 9.78
C ALA A 76 -9.20 -3.29 11.18
N ALA A 77 -10.04 -3.25 12.23
CA ALA A 77 -9.62 -3.04 13.61
C ALA A 77 -8.46 -3.96 14.06
N PRO A 78 -8.44 -5.28 13.77
CA PRO A 78 -7.32 -6.15 14.17
C PRO A 78 -5.99 -5.77 13.54
N ALA A 79 -5.97 -5.40 12.26
CA ALA A 79 -4.76 -4.97 11.56
C ALA A 79 -4.26 -3.64 12.11
N THR A 80 -5.15 -2.65 12.26
CA THR A 80 -4.83 -1.33 12.83
C THR A 80 -4.27 -1.46 14.24
N ARG A 81 -4.89 -2.27 15.09
CA ARG A 81 -4.43 -2.51 16.46
C ARG A 81 -3.04 -3.12 16.50
N ARG A 82 -2.76 -4.12 15.66
CA ARG A 82 -1.43 -4.74 15.57
C ARG A 82 -0.35 -3.74 15.15
N HIS A 83 -0.64 -2.86 14.20
CA HIS A 83 0.26 -1.77 13.82
C HIS A 83 0.54 -0.81 14.98
N MET A 84 -0.48 -0.43 15.75
CA MET A 84 -0.28 0.45 16.92
C MET A 84 0.54 -0.22 18.02
N ILE A 85 0.29 -1.51 18.30
CA ILE A 85 1.06 -2.29 19.27
C ILE A 85 2.52 -2.40 18.83
N ASP A 86 2.78 -2.71 17.56
CA ASP A 86 4.13 -2.78 17.00
C ASP A 86 4.88 -1.45 17.16
N PHE A 87 4.22 -0.33 16.88
CA PHE A 87 4.80 1.00 17.06
C PHE A 87 5.16 1.30 18.52
N LEU A 88 4.27 1.01 19.47
CA LEU A 88 4.54 1.21 20.90
C LEU A 88 5.68 0.31 21.38
N ASN A 89 5.72 -0.95 20.92
CA ASN A 89 6.81 -1.87 21.23
C ASN A 89 8.14 -1.39 20.64
N ALA A 90 8.13 -0.84 19.43
CA ALA A 90 9.31 -0.27 18.78
C ALA A 90 9.90 0.90 19.58
N ILE A 91 9.04 1.80 20.07
CA ILE A 91 9.45 2.88 20.98
C ILE A 91 10.05 2.32 22.27
N GLN A 92 9.34 1.40 22.93
CA GLN A 92 9.76 0.86 24.22
C GLN A 92 11.11 0.14 24.14
N ASN A 93 11.34 -0.61 23.06
CA ASN A 93 12.52 -1.45 22.91
C ASN A 93 13.62 -0.80 22.06
N ASN A 94 13.40 0.41 21.56
CA ASN A 94 14.30 1.11 20.64
C ASN A 94 14.63 0.26 19.40
N THR A 95 13.60 -0.27 18.75
CA THR A 95 13.70 -1.07 17.52
C THR A 95 12.98 -0.39 16.35
N THR A 96 13.25 -0.81 15.12
CA THR A 96 12.52 -0.36 13.93
C THR A 96 11.15 -1.05 13.85
N PRO A 97 10.03 -0.32 13.67
CA PRO A 97 8.72 -0.92 13.49
C PRO A 97 8.62 -1.61 12.12
N VAL A 98 7.65 -2.52 11.97
CA VAL A 98 7.40 -3.24 10.71
C VAL A 98 7.09 -2.25 9.57
N ALA A 99 6.35 -1.19 9.86
CA ALA A 99 5.99 -0.13 8.92
C ALA A 99 6.76 1.17 9.21
N ASP A 100 8.08 1.13 9.07
CA ASP A 100 8.94 2.30 9.28
C ASP A 100 8.77 3.40 8.21
N ILE A 101 9.32 4.59 8.48
CA ILE A 101 9.19 5.80 7.66
C ILE A 101 9.64 5.60 6.20
N GLU A 102 10.63 4.75 5.94
CA GLU A 102 11.07 4.44 4.57
C GLU A 102 9.96 3.74 3.78
N ASN A 103 9.23 2.79 4.37
CA ASN A 103 8.08 2.14 3.74
C ASN A 103 6.96 3.16 3.47
N GLY A 104 6.74 4.09 4.41
CA GLY A 104 5.81 5.21 4.23
C GLY A 104 6.21 6.13 3.07
N HIS A 105 7.50 6.44 2.94
CA HIS A 105 8.03 7.21 1.82
C HIS A 105 7.85 6.48 0.48
N ILE A 106 8.23 5.21 0.39
CA ILE A 106 8.13 4.41 -0.84
C ILE A 106 6.69 4.33 -1.32
N SER A 107 5.75 3.96 -0.43
CA SER A 107 4.32 3.86 -0.76
C SER A 107 3.73 5.19 -1.25
N THR A 108 4.06 6.29 -0.56
CA THR A 108 3.60 7.63 -0.95
C THR A 108 4.20 8.09 -2.27
N ALA A 109 5.49 7.88 -2.48
CA ALA A 109 6.20 8.25 -3.70
C ALA A 109 5.61 7.54 -4.92
N SER A 110 5.26 6.24 -4.80
CA SER A 110 4.60 5.50 -5.88
C SER A 110 3.27 6.13 -6.31
N CYS A 111 2.41 6.53 -5.38
CA CYS A 111 1.15 7.19 -5.70
C CYS A 111 1.36 8.57 -6.34
N ILE A 112 2.34 9.34 -5.87
CA ILE A 112 2.68 10.64 -6.46
C ILE A 112 3.17 10.47 -7.89
N LEU A 113 4.08 9.53 -8.14
CA LEU A 113 4.59 9.23 -9.48
C LEU A 113 3.47 8.78 -10.44
N ALA A 114 2.51 8.00 -9.96
CA ALA A 114 1.35 7.60 -10.75
C ALA A 114 0.48 8.82 -11.14
N ASN A 115 0.25 9.75 -10.22
CA ASN A 115 -0.47 10.99 -10.51
C ASN A 115 0.28 11.87 -11.51
N LEU A 116 1.60 12.02 -11.35
CA LEU A 116 2.43 12.77 -12.29
C LEU A 116 2.44 12.16 -13.69
N SER A 117 2.52 10.83 -13.79
CA SER A 117 2.41 10.10 -15.07
C SER A 117 1.08 10.40 -15.78
N MET A 118 -0.02 10.45 -15.03
CA MET A 118 -1.34 10.81 -15.54
C MET A 118 -1.39 12.27 -16.01
N ASP A 119 -0.89 13.22 -15.21
CA ASP A 119 -0.90 14.65 -15.54
C ASP A 119 -0.02 14.95 -16.77
N LEU A 120 1.17 14.35 -16.83
CA LEU A 120 2.12 14.48 -17.95
C LEU A 120 1.74 13.64 -19.17
N LYS A 121 0.78 12.71 -19.02
CA LYS A 121 0.30 11.79 -20.06
C LYS A 121 1.41 10.92 -20.68
N ARG A 122 2.40 10.51 -19.89
CA ARG A 122 3.52 9.66 -20.31
C ARG A 122 4.02 8.78 -19.16
N PRO A 123 4.56 7.57 -19.43
CA PRO A 123 5.17 6.75 -18.40
C PRO A 123 6.41 7.44 -17.82
N LEU A 124 6.65 7.24 -16.53
CA LEU A 124 7.82 7.78 -15.82
C LEU A 124 8.73 6.63 -15.37
N ILE A 125 10.04 6.79 -15.58
CA ILE A 125 11.07 5.85 -15.11
C ILE A 125 11.73 6.47 -13.89
N TYR A 126 11.34 6.05 -12.70
CA TYR A 126 11.88 6.57 -11.45
C TYR A 126 13.07 5.74 -10.96
N ASP A 127 14.16 6.40 -10.59
CA ASP A 127 15.28 5.78 -9.90
C ASP A 127 15.18 6.06 -8.39
N PRO A 128 14.94 5.04 -7.54
CA PRO A 128 14.83 5.24 -6.09
C PRO A 128 16.17 5.56 -5.43
N GLN A 129 17.31 5.31 -6.09
CA GLN A 129 18.64 5.64 -5.54
C GLN A 129 18.92 7.13 -5.65
N SER A 130 18.84 7.70 -6.85
CA SER A 130 18.98 9.15 -7.05
C SER A 130 17.73 9.94 -6.66
N ARG A 131 16.58 9.27 -6.50
CA ARG A 131 15.25 9.86 -6.26
C ARG A 131 14.83 10.83 -7.35
N THR A 132 15.10 10.47 -8.61
CA THR A 132 14.79 11.28 -9.80
C THR A 132 14.04 10.47 -10.85
N VAL A 133 13.39 11.17 -11.79
CA VAL A 133 12.84 10.54 -13.00
C VAL A 133 13.92 10.59 -14.09
N LEU A 134 14.39 9.42 -14.50
CA LEU A 134 15.51 9.26 -15.42
C LEU A 134 15.20 9.91 -16.76
N SER A 135 16.15 10.73 -17.23
CA SER A 135 16.05 11.47 -18.49
C SER A 135 14.82 12.40 -18.60
N ASP A 136 14.19 12.77 -17.46
CA ASP A 136 13.02 13.64 -17.42
C ASP A 136 13.16 14.74 -16.34
N PRO A 137 13.85 15.85 -16.68
CA PRO A 137 14.03 16.97 -15.75
C PRO A 137 12.72 17.66 -15.37
N GLU A 138 11.72 17.66 -16.27
CA GLU A 138 10.40 18.24 -16.03
C GLU A 138 9.67 17.45 -14.93
N ALA A 139 9.59 16.12 -15.06
CA ALA A 139 8.95 15.28 -14.05
C ALA A 139 9.72 15.27 -12.73
N THR A 140 11.06 15.29 -12.78
CA THR A 140 11.90 15.38 -11.57
C THR A 140 11.64 16.67 -10.80
N ALA A 141 11.47 17.80 -11.47
CA ALA A 141 11.16 19.07 -10.82
C ALA A 141 9.80 19.03 -10.08
N LEU A 142 8.83 18.26 -10.55
CA LEU A 142 7.51 18.11 -9.92
C LEU A 142 7.51 17.24 -8.65
N LEU A 143 8.60 16.51 -8.38
CA LEU A 143 8.76 15.75 -7.13
C LEU A 143 8.98 16.67 -5.91
N GLN A 144 9.32 17.94 -6.15
CA GLN A 144 9.49 18.95 -5.11
C GLN A 144 8.49 20.08 -5.33
N ARG A 145 7.95 20.62 -4.22
CA ARG A 145 7.08 21.79 -4.25
C ARG A 145 7.77 22.95 -3.57
N ASP A 146 7.57 24.14 -4.11
CA ASP A 146 7.96 25.37 -3.42
C ASP A 146 7.18 25.49 -2.11
N TYR A 147 7.90 25.80 -1.03
CA TYR A 147 7.28 26.05 0.26
C TYR A 147 6.55 27.39 0.24
N ARG A 148 5.48 27.49 1.06
CA ARG A 148 4.62 28.66 1.07
C ARG A 148 5.35 29.88 1.65
N GLY A 149 5.45 30.96 0.88
CA GLY A 149 5.94 32.25 1.39
C GLY A 149 7.39 32.19 1.87
N GLN A 150 7.64 32.53 3.13
CA GLN A 150 8.99 32.59 3.71
C GLN A 150 9.51 31.25 4.25
N TRP A 151 8.70 30.18 4.22
CA TRP A 151 9.10 28.88 4.75
C TRP A 151 10.12 28.23 3.82
N LYS A 152 11.12 27.57 4.39
CA LYS A 152 12.13 26.79 3.66
C LYS A 152 11.93 25.31 3.97
N HIS A 153 12.04 24.47 2.95
CA HIS A 153 12.04 23.02 3.15
C HIS A 153 13.26 22.64 4.00
N PRO A 154 13.09 21.88 5.11
CA PRO A 154 14.22 21.34 5.85
C PRO A 154 14.81 20.18 5.04
N HIS A 155 15.68 20.49 4.09
CA HIS A 155 16.38 19.46 3.32
C HIS A 155 17.35 18.71 4.23
N PRO A 156 17.46 17.38 4.13
CA PRO A 156 18.41 16.59 4.91
C PRO A 156 19.85 17.11 4.85
N ASP A 157 20.24 17.70 3.72
CA ASP A 157 21.57 18.28 3.51
C ASP A 157 21.76 19.66 4.19
N THR A 158 20.69 20.21 4.77
CA THR A 158 20.65 21.56 5.36
C THR A 158 20.29 21.57 6.84
N VAL A 159 20.04 20.40 7.45
CA VAL A 159 19.69 20.24 8.87
C VAL A 159 20.72 19.42 9.63
#